data_AF-A0A2R9BXU6-F1
#
_entry.id   AF-A0A2R9BXU6-F1
#
_cell.length_a   1.000
_cell.length_b   1.000
_cell.length_c   1.000
_cell.angle_alpha   90.00
_cell.angle_beta   90.00
_cell.angle_gamma   90.00
#
_symmetry.space_group_name_H-M   'P 1'
#
loop_
_entity.id
_entity.type
_entity.pdbx_description
1 polymer ?
#
loop_
_entity_poly.entity_id
_entity_poly.type
_entity_poly.pdbx_seq_one_letter_code
_entity_poly.pdbx_strand_id
1 'polypeptide(L)'
;MDLWNWDEAPPQEVPPGNKLAGLEGAKLGFCFPDLALQGDTPTATAETCWKGPIQLWQFLLELLHDGARSSCIRWTGNSREFQLCDPKEVARLWGERKRKPGMNYEKLSRGLRYYYRRDIVRKSGGRKYTYRFGGRVPSLAYPECAGGGRGAVTQ
;
A
#
# COMPACT_ATOMS: atom_id res chain seq x y z
N MET A 1 33.86 10.75 -14.76
CA MET A 1 32.38 10.70 -14.67
C MET A 1 32.04 9.86 -13.45
N ASP A 2 32.12 10.54 -12.30
CA ASP A 2 31.32 10.42 -11.07
C ASP A 2 31.20 9.01 -10.46
N LEU A 3 31.99 8.58 -9.47
CA LEU A 3 32.50 9.20 -8.23
C LEU A 3 31.40 9.68 -7.26
N TRP A 4 30.47 8.79 -6.88
CA TRP A 4 29.76 8.91 -5.61
C TRP A 4 30.63 8.36 -4.49
N ASN A 5 31.57 9.21 -4.07
CA ASN A 5 32.45 9.02 -2.92
C ASN A 5 31.62 9.22 -1.63
N TRP A 6 31.53 8.19 -0.79
CA TRP A 6 30.85 8.26 0.52
C TRP A 6 31.86 8.40 1.67
N ASP A 7 33.16 8.48 1.39
CA ASP A 7 34.17 8.71 2.40
C ASP A 7 34.46 10.22 2.46
N GLU A 8 33.99 10.87 3.52
CA GLU A 8 34.58 12.03 4.22
C GLU A 8 33.47 12.89 4.87
N ALA A 9 33.14 12.59 6.12
CA ALA A 9 32.52 13.56 7.02
C ALA A 9 33.40 13.65 8.29
N PRO A 10 33.92 14.85 8.64
CA PRO A 10 34.90 15.01 9.70
C PRO A 10 34.30 14.77 11.10
N PRO A 11 35.09 14.25 12.06
CA PRO A 11 34.66 14.10 13.45
C PRO A 11 34.61 15.48 14.11
N GLN A 12 33.44 15.90 14.58
CA GLN A 12 33.34 17.03 15.51
C GLN A 12 32.60 16.62 16.78
N GLU A 13 33.21 17.05 17.88
CA GLU A 13 32.96 16.70 19.26
C GLU A 13 31.63 17.23 19.82
N VAL A 14 31.21 16.59 20.91
CA VAL A 14 29.97 16.74 21.67
C VAL A 14 29.79 18.10 22.36
N PRO A 15 28.56 18.42 22.78
CA PRO A 15 28.39 18.81 24.18
C PRO A 15 27.33 17.98 24.92
N PRO A 16 27.48 17.81 26.25
CA PRO A 16 26.67 16.92 27.06
C PRO A 16 25.39 17.59 27.57
N GLY A 17 24.34 16.79 27.72
CA GLY A 17 23.37 16.96 28.80
C GLY A 17 22.10 17.75 28.48
N ASN A 18 21.04 17.01 28.20
CA ASN A 18 19.70 17.28 28.73
C ASN A 18 18.82 16.04 28.59
N LYS A 19 18.70 15.30 29.71
CA LYS A 19 17.63 14.33 29.95
C LYS A 19 16.29 15.00 29.71
N LEU A 20 15.45 14.45 28.84
CA LEU A 20 14.01 14.40 29.11
C LEU A 20 13.32 13.31 28.28
N ALA A 21 12.53 12.52 29.02
CA ALA A 21 11.38 11.72 28.59
C ALA A 21 11.60 10.58 27.57
N GLY A 22 11.39 9.36 28.07
CA GLY A 22 11.22 8.17 27.28
C GLY A 22 10.09 8.32 26.25
N LEU A 23 10.39 7.88 25.03
CA LEU A 23 9.41 7.34 24.12
C LEU A 23 9.92 5.97 23.72
N GLU A 24 9.39 5.01 24.45
CA GLU A 24 9.52 3.58 24.21
C GLU A 24 9.28 3.27 22.73
N GLY A 25 10.02 2.26 22.27
CA GLY A 25 10.13 1.87 20.88
C GLY A 25 8.80 1.92 20.13
N ALA A 26 8.69 2.86 19.19
CA ALA A 26 7.76 2.74 18.09
C ALA A 26 8.25 1.62 17.18
N LYS A 27 8.00 0.38 17.61
CA LYS A 27 7.95 -0.81 16.78
C LYS A 27 7.04 -0.44 15.62
N LEU A 28 7.63 -0.15 14.47
CA LEU A 28 6.93 0.10 13.22
C LEU A 28 6.10 -1.14 12.94
N GLY A 29 4.84 -1.11 13.40
CA GLY A 29 3.87 -2.18 13.26
C GLY A 29 3.46 -2.32 11.82
N PHE A 30 4.33 -2.88 10.99
CA PHE A 30 3.89 -3.84 10.01
C PHE A 30 3.35 -5.01 10.82
N CYS A 31 2.05 -4.96 11.14
CA CYS A 31 1.34 -6.11 11.68
C CYS A 31 1.30 -7.16 10.57
N PHE A 32 2.33 -8.02 10.55
CA PHE A 32 2.17 -9.40 10.19
C PHE A 32 1.51 -10.05 11.41
N PRO A 33 0.32 -10.65 11.28
CA PRO A 33 -0.36 -11.25 12.41
C PRO A 33 0.44 -12.48 12.83
N ASP A 34 1.12 -12.38 13.96
CA ASP A 34 1.38 -13.53 14.81
C ASP A 34 0.23 -13.57 15.82
N LEU A 35 -0.43 -14.73 15.88
CA LEU A 35 -1.62 -14.95 16.69
C LEU A 35 -1.30 -14.74 18.18
N ALA A 36 -1.97 -13.78 18.81
CA ALA A 36 -2.18 -13.83 20.26
C ALA A 36 -3.55 -13.22 20.62
N LEU A 37 -4.34 -14.08 21.27
CA LEU A 37 -5.62 -13.89 21.99
C LEU A 37 -5.52 -12.71 22.99
N GLN A 38 -6.54 -12.09 23.60
CA GLN A 38 -8.01 -12.14 23.72
C GLN A 38 -8.38 -10.85 24.53
N GLY A 39 -9.63 -10.41 24.55
CA GLY A 39 -10.10 -9.39 25.52
C GLY A 39 -11.39 -8.67 25.12
N ASP A 40 -12.41 -8.75 25.99
CA ASP A 40 -13.86 -8.68 25.74
C ASP A 40 -14.53 -7.32 25.44
N THR A 41 -15.75 -7.43 24.84
CA THR A 41 -16.96 -6.56 24.84
C THR A 41 -17.41 -5.87 23.52
N PRO A 42 -18.75 -5.73 23.31
CA PRO A 42 -19.40 -6.05 22.03
C PRO A 42 -20.03 -4.85 21.26
N THR A 43 -20.46 -5.14 20.04
CA THR A 43 -21.40 -4.39 19.17
C THR A 43 -20.79 -3.38 18.20
N ALA A 44 -20.27 -3.88 17.08
CA ALA A 44 -20.40 -3.21 15.79
C ALA A 44 -20.75 -4.28 14.74
N THR A 45 -22.03 -4.31 14.39
CA THR A 45 -22.66 -4.84 13.17
C THR A 45 -21.78 -5.70 12.25
N ALA A 46 -22.17 -6.97 12.18
CA ALA A 46 -21.61 -7.98 11.32
C ALA A 46 -21.90 -7.70 9.83
N GLU A 47 -20.85 -7.49 9.03
CA GLU A 47 -20.77 -7.99 7.65
C GLU A 47 -19.36 -7.84 7.08
N THR A 48 -18.49 -8.79 7.43
CA THR A 48 -17.44 -9.43 6.61
C THR A 48 -16.60 -10.36 7.50
N CYS A 49 -17.29 -11.36 8.05
CA CYS A 49 -16.70 -12.48 8.78
C CYS A 49 -15.83 -13.31 7.81
N TRP A 50 -14.51 -13.11 7.79
CA TRP A 50 -13.42 -14.08 7.47
C TRP A 50 -12.12 -13.42 6.98
N LYS A 51 -12.08 -12.10 6.76
CA LYS A 51 -10.87 -11.43 6.29
C LYS A 51 -10.11 -10.86 7.50
N GLY A 52 -8.92 -11.39 7.77
CA GLY A 52 -7.99 -10.80 8.75
C GLY A 52 -7.63 -9.33 8.45
N PRO A 53 -6.58 -8.78 9.09
CA PRO A 53 -6.25 -7.36 8.94
C PRO A 53 -6.19 -6.89 7.48
N ILE A 54 -7.03 -5.90 7.13
CA ILE A 54 -7.12 -5.38 5.76
C ILE A 54 -5.75 -4.89 5.25
N GLN A 55 -5.40 -5.27 4.03
CA GLN A 55 -4.16 -4.86 3.38
C GLN A 55 -4.37 -3.56 2.58
N LEU A 56 -3.29 -2.80 2.38
CA LEU A 56 -3.37 -1.52 1.67
C LEU A 56 -3.88 -1.70 0.23
N TRP A 57 -3.42 -2.73 -0.49
CA TRP A 57 -3.88 -2.97 -1.86
C TRP A 57 -5.38 -3.31 -1.92
N GLN A 58 -5.89 -4.04 -0.92
CA GLN A 58 -7.33 -4.37 -0.82
C GLN A 58 -8.15 -3.13 -0.57
N PHE A 59 -7.71 -2.29 0.37
CA PHE A 59 -8.35 -1.02 0.67
C PHE A 59 -8.39 -0.08 -0.52
N LEU A 60 -7.29 0.05 -1.28
CA LEU A 60 -7.25 0.87 -2.48
C LEU A 60 -8.20 0.35 -3.55
N LEU A 61 -8.29 -0.98 -3.72
CA LEU A 61 -9.23 -1.59 -4.65
C LEU A 61 -10.69 -1.37 -4.22
N GLU A 62 -10.97 -1.44 -2.93
CA GLU A 62 -12.30 -1.16 -2.36
C GLU A 62 -12.69 0.31 -2.59
N LEU A 63 -11.77 1.25 -2.38
CA LEU A 63 -12.00 2.67 -2.72
C LEU A 63 -12.27 2.89 -4.21
N LEU A 64 -11.58 2.15 -5.07
CA LEU A 64 -11.74 2.23 -6.52
C LEU A 64 -13.04 1.62 -7.03
N HIS A 65 -13.65 0.72 -6.26
CA HIS A 65 -14.96 0.15 -6.56
C HIS A 65 -16.09 1.08 -6.12
N ASP A 66 -15.86 1.85 -5.06
CA ASP A 66 -16.80 2.87 -4.62
C ASP A 66 -16.69 4.15 -5.47
N GLY A 67 -17.58 4.26 -6.46
CA GLY A 67 -17.66 5.42 -7.36
C GLY A 67 -17.91 6.76 -6.65
N ALA A 68 -18.45 6.77 -5.43
CA ALA A 68 -18.65 7.99 -4.64
C ALA A 68 -17.33 8.64 -4.23
N ARG A 69 -16.23 7.87 -4.18
CA ARG A 69 -14.89 8.32 -3.77
C ARG A 69 -13.95 8.61 -4.95
N SER A 70 -14.52 8.77 -6.15
CA SER A 70 -13.80 9.09 -7.39
C SER A 70 -13.03 10.42 -7.36
N SER A 71 -13.35 11.31 -6.41
CA SER A 71 -12.64 12.56 -6.18
C SER A 71 -11.23 12.37 -5.59
N CYS A 72 -11.00 11.32 -4.79
CA CYS A 72 -9.72 11.07 -4.14
C CYS A 72 -8.90 9.97 -4.83
N ILE A 73 -9.56 8.98 -5.45
CA ILE A 73 -8.90 7.91 -6.22
C ILE A 73 -9.78 7.44 -7.37
N ARG A 74 -9.18 7.23 -8.55
CA ARG A 74 -9.92 6.79 -9.74
C ARG A 74 -9.10 5.89 -10.64
N TRP A 75 -9.79 5.08 -11.44
CA TRP A 75 -9.22 4.40 -12.58
C TRP A 75 -8.84 5.42 -13.68
N THR A 76 -7.70 5.23 -14.33
CA THR A 76 -7.24 6.08 -15.44
C THR A 76 -7.76 5.63 -16.81
N GLY A 77 -8.45 4.49 -16.87
CA GLY A 77 -8.94 3.89 -18.12
C GLY A 77 -7.94 2.95 -18.80
N ASN A 78 -6.65 3.02 -18.44
CA ASN A 78 -5.68 2.00 -18.82
C ASN A 78 -5.86 0.80 -17.90
N SER A 79 -6.10 -0.40 -18.44
CA SER A 79 -6.41 -1.61 -17.69
C SER A 79 -5.56 -1.78 -16.42
N ARG A 80 -6.23 -1.77 -15.26
CA ARG A 80 -5.67 -1.88 -13.89
C ARG A 80 -4.80 -0.71 -13.40
N GLU A 81 -4.76 0.40 -14.12
CA GLU A 81 -4.05 1.62 -13.73
C GLU A 81 -4.99 2.60 -13.03
N PHE A 82 -4.53 3.13 -11.90
CA PHE A 82 -5.27 4.08 -11.09
C PHE A 82 -4.39 5.26 -10.69
N GLN A 83 -5.03 6.38 -10.40
CA GLN A 83 -4.41 7.59 -9.92
C GLN A 83 -5.05 8.00 -8.59
N LEU A 84 -4.20 8.35 -7.62
CA LEU A 84 -4.64 9.05 -6.43
C LEU A 84 -4.76 10.53 -6.80
N CYS A 85 -6.00 11.00 -6.98
CA CYS A 85 -6.29 12.40 -7.27
C CYS A 85 -6.02 13.27 -6.04
N ASP A 86 -6.41 12.78 -4.86
CA ASP A 86 -6.05 13.38 -3.58
C ASP A 86 -5.28 12.37 -2.70
N PRO A 87 -3.94 12.38 -2.74
CA PRO A 87 -3.13 11.47 -1.94
C PRO A 87 -3.25 11.73 -0.43
N LYS A 88 -3.61 12.95 0.00
CA LYS A 88 -3.78 13.27 1.42
C LYS A 88 -5.06 12.63 1.94
N GLU A 89 -6.15 12.76 1.20
CA GLU A 89 -7.44 12.18 1.60
C GLU A 89 -7.39 10.65 1.60
N VAL A 90 -6.74 10.03 0.61
CA VAL A 90 -6.55 8.56 0.62
C VAL A 90 -5.75 8.10 1.84
N ALA A 91 -4.72 8.85 2.23
CA ALA A 91 -3.94 8.53 3.43
C ALA A 91 -4.75 8.73 4.72
N ARG A 92 -5.59 9.76 4.78
CA ARG A 92 -6.51 10.00 5.91
C ARG A 92 -7.49 8.84 6.06
N LEU A 93 -8.17 8.45 4.98
CA LEU A 93 -9.11 7.33 4.95
C LEU A 93 -8.43 6.00 5.33
N TRP A 94 -7.18 5.79 4.89
CA TRP A 94 -6.40 4.63 5.30
C TRP A 94 -6.06 4.65 6.79
N GLY A 95 -5.69 5.82 7.31
CA GLY A 95 -5.47 6.06 8.73
C GLY A 95 -6.72 5.77 9.55
N GLU A 96 -7.88 6.25 9.11
CA GLU A 96 -9.18 6.00 9.73
C GLU A 96 -9.52 4.50 9.75
N ARG A 97 -9.39 3.82 8.60
CA ARG A 97 -9.63 2.37 8.48
C ARG A 97 -8.74 1.53 9.40
N LYS A 98 -7.50 1.96 9.64
CA LYS A 98 -6.54 1.26 10.52
C LYS A 98 -6.40 1.85 11.92
N ARG A 99 -7.19 2.87 12.28
CA ARG A 99 -7.05 3.66 13.52
C ARG A 99 -5.61 4.15 13.76
N LYS A 100 -4.96 4.68 12.72
CA LYS A 100 -3.61 5.26 12.73
C LYS A 100 -3.68 6.76 12.40
N PRO A 101 -3.80 7.65 13.39
CA PRO A 101 -3.99 9.09 13.16
C PRO A 101 -2.77 9.77 12.54
N GLY A 102 -1.57 9.23 12.74
CA GLY A 102 -0.33 9.72 12.11
C GLY A 102 -0.08 9.19 10.69
N MET A 103 -1.11 8.68 10.00
CA MET A 103 -1.00 8.19 8.62
C MET A 103 -0.96 9.36 7.63
N ASN A 104 -0.04 9.29 6.67
CA ASN A 104 0.09 10.27 5.60
C ASN A 104 0.55 9.58 4.31
N TYR A 105 0.61 10.33 3.23
CA TYR A 105 1.00 9.78 1.93
C TYR A 105 2.44 9.23 1.92
N GLU A 106 3.40 9.85 2.60
CA GLU A 106 4.78 9.35 2.69
C GLU A 106 4.84 7.93 3.27
N LYS A 107 4.10 7.69 4.36
CA LYS A 107 4.00 6.36 5.00
C LYS A 107 3.21 5.37 4.15
N LEU A 108 2.10 5.81 3.54
CA LEU A 108 1.29 4.97 2.67
C LEU A 108 2.07 4.55 1.42
N SER A 109 2.78 5.48 0.79
CA SER A 109 3.61 5.23 -0.39
C SER A 109 4.77 4.29 -0.09
N ARG A 110 5.29 4.30 1.16
CA ARG A 110 6.24 3.27 1.62
C ARG A 110 5.64 1.87 1.57
N GLY A 111 4.37 1.73 1.96
CA GLY A 111 3.57 0.51 1.81
C GLY A 111 3.46 0.05 0.35
N LEU A 112 3.11 0.98 -0.55
CA LEU A 112 3.04 0.70 -1.99
C LEU A 112 4.38 0.21 -2.56
N ARG A 113 5.50 0.79 -2.12
CA ARG A 113 6.83 0.39 -2.58
C ARG A 113 7.19 -1.05 -2.20
N TYR A 114 6.70 -1.56 -1.07
CA TYR A 114 6.90 -2.97 -0.69
C TYR A 114 6.17 -3.95 -1.63
N TYR A 115 5.15 -3.49 -2.34
CA TYR A 115 4.40 -4.32 -3.28
C TYR A 115 5.06 -4.47 -4.65
N TYR A 116 6.08 -3.66 -4.97
CA TYR A 116 6.72 -3.66 -6.29
C TYR A 116 7.34 -5.03 -6.62
N ARG A 117 8.11 -5.59 -5.68
CA ARG A 117 8.75 -6.91 -5.86
C ARG A 117 7.75 -8.06 -5.91
N ARG A 118 6.57 -7.88 -5.31
CA ARG A 118 5.53 -8.91 -5.22
C ARG A 118 4.55 -8.88 -6.39
N ASP A 119 4.73 -7.94 -7.33
CA ASP A 119 3.84 -7.70 -8.46
C ASP A 119 2.35 -7.54 -8.03
N ILE A 120 2.15 -6.87 -6.89
CA ILE A 120 0.80 -6.54 -6.39
C ILE A 120 0.43 -5.12 -6.87
N VAL A 121 1.34 -4.16 -6.69
CA VAL A 121 1.23 -2.79 -7.21
C VAL A 121 2.56 -2.42 -7.85
N ARG A 122 2.50 -1.72 -8.97
CA ARG A 122 3.65 -1.18 -9.71
C ARG A 122 3.53 0.33 -9.84
N LYS A 123 4.67 1.02 -9.86
CA LYS A 123 4.70 2.46 -10.15
C LYS A 123 4.46 2.66 -11.64
N SER A 124 3.50 3.51 -12.00
CA SER A 124 3.40 4.00 -13.38
C SER A 124 4.50 5.03 -13.59
N GLY A 125 5.46 4.74 -14.47
CA GLY A 125 6.53 5.67 -14.82
C GLY A 125 5.95 6.97 -15.37
N GLY A 126 6.61 8.10 -15.08
CA GLY A 126 6.29 9.40 -15.68
C GLY A 126 5.04 10.12 -15.15
N ARG A 127 4.24 9.51 -14.26
CA ARG A 127 3.01 10.13 -13.72
C ARG A 127 2.99 10.18 -12.20
N LYS A 128 2.76 11.38 -11.65
CA LYS A 128 2.62 11.61 -10.20
C LYS A 128 1.39 10.86 -9.68
N TYR A 129 1.55 10.23 -8.51
CA TYR A 129 0.49 9.52 -7.79
C TYR A 129 -0.26 8.44 -8.58
N THR A 130 0.33 7.99 -9.70
CA THR A 130 -0.25 6.98 -10.57
C THR A 130 0.45 5.64 -10.36
N TYR A 131 -0.35 4.59 -10.30
CA TYR A 131 0.05 3.22 -9.98
C TYR A 131 -0.77 2.24 -10.80
N ARG A 132 -0.28 1.01 -10.90
CA ARG A 132 -0.97 -0.07 -11.61
C ARG A 132 -0.98 -1.33 -10.75
N PHE A 133 -2.13 -2.00 -10.64
CA PHE A 133 -2.17 -3.31 -10.01
C PHE A 133 -1.50 -4.35 -10.91
N GLY A 134 -0.69 -5.22 -10.31
CA GLY A 134 0.01 -6.30 -11.02
C GLY A 134 -0.85 -7.54 -11.22
N GLY A 135 -0.22 -8.62 -11.67
CA GLY A 135 -0.88 -9.89 -11.99
C GLY A 135 -1.27 -10.69 -10.74
N ARG A 136 -0.61 -10.46 -9.60
CA ARG A 136 -0.87 -11.21 -8.36
C ARG A 136 -2.09 -10.73 -7.56
N VAL A 137 -2.82 -9.73 -8.03
CA VAL A 137 -4.05 -9.25 -7.38
C VAL A 137 -5.20 -10.19 -7.75
N PRO A 138 -5.70 -11.05 -6.84
CA PRO A 138 -6.65 -12.11 -7.18
C PRO A 138 -7.96 -11.57 -7.78
N SER A 139 -8.44 -10.43 -7.27
CA SER A 139 -9.68 -9.82 -7.76
C SER A 139 -9.58 -9.26 -9.18
N LEU A 140 -8.37 -9.06 -9.70
CA LEU A 140 -8.14 -8.63 -11.08
C LEU A 140 -7.60 -9.79 -11.92
N ALA A 141 -7.09 -10.85 -11.30
CA ALA A 141 -6.66 -12.06 -11.98
C ALA A 141 -7.90 -12.90 -12.28
N TYR A 142 -8.58 -12.65 -13.41
CA TYR A 142 -9.11 -13.65 -14.36
C TYR A 142 -9.95 -12.96 -15.46
N PRO A 143 -10.02 -13.52 -16.69
CA PRO A 143 -9.21 -14.60 -17.24
C PRO A 143 -8.20 -14.08 -18.27
N GLU A 144 -7.02 -14.70 -18.29
CA GLU A 144 -6.27 -14.84 -19.52
C GLU A 144 -7.23 -15.44 -20.56
N CYS A 145 -7.40 -14.75 -21.69
CA CYS A 145 -8.14 -15.29 -22.81
C CYS A 145 -7.58 -16.69 -23.09
N ALA A 146 -8.38 -17.73 -22.85
CA ALA A 146 -8.24 -19.01 -23.51
C ALA A 146 -8.56 -18.81 -25.00
N GLY A 147 -7.70 -18.07 -25.69
CA GLY A 147 -7.74 -17.73 -27.10
C GLY A 147 -6.48 -18.26 -27.76
N GLY A 148 -6.27 -19.57 -27.66
CA GLY A 148 -5.20 -20.31 -28.30
C GLY A 148 -5.72 -21.45 -29.17
N GLY A 149 -6.87 -21.25 -29.84
CA GLY A 149 -7.26 -22.11 -30.95
C GLY A 149 -6.41 -21.77 -32.17
N ARG A 150 -5.46 -22.64 -32.52
CA ARG A 150 -5.01 -22.88 -33.90
C ARG A 150 -4.22 -24.18 -33.95
N GLY A 151 -4.88 -25.22 -34.44
CA GLY A 151 -4.32 -26.54 -34.72
C GLY A 151 -5.24 -27.32 -35.65
N ALA A 152 -5.68 -26.67 -36.74
CA ALA A 152 -6.25 -27.33 -37.90
C ALA A 152 -5.39 -26.97 -39.11
N VAL A 153 -4.65 -27.95 -39.64
CA VAL A 153 -4.28 -28.18 -41.05
C VAL A 153 -3.27 -29.36 -41.05
N THR A 154 -3.75 -30.58 -41.31
CA THR A 154 -3.60 -31.30 -42.58
C THR A 154 -2.16 -31.76 -42.88
N GLN A 155 -1.89 -33.06 -42.71
CA GLN A 155 -1.68 -34.03 -43.79
C GLN A 155 -1.73 -35.45 -43.22
#